data_AF-A0A7Y2IHN1-F1
#
_entry.id   AF-A0A7Y2IHN1-F1
#
_cell.length_a   1.000
_cell.length_b   1.000
_cell.length_c   1.000
_cell.angle_alpha   90.00
_cell.angle_beta   90.00
_cell.angle_gamma   90.00
#
_symmetry.space_group_name_H-M   'P 1'
#
loop_
_entity.id
_entity.type
_entity.pdbx_description
1 polymer ?
#
loop_
_entity_poly.entity_id
_entity_poly.type
_entity_poly.pdbx_seq_one_letter_code
_entity_poly.pdbx_strand_id
1 'polypeptide(L)'
;MATIRASCQDCGDVELTTADVNVRICDDNNAGTYAFRCPHCEMTVVKSAEPRTIDLLVASGVSFTTWRLPAELDENHEGAPINHDDLLDFHDLLSDDDALQQAMAQFSG
;
A
#
# COMPACT_ATOMS: atom_id res chain seq x y z
N MET A 1 -17.18 -24.67 4.63
CA MET A 1 -16.28 -23.56 4.25
C MET A 1 -15.25 -23.40 5.36
N ALA A 2 -13.98 -23.15 5.02
CA ALA A 2 -12.99 -22.82 6.04
C ALA A 2 -13.29 -21.44 6.63
N THR A 3 -13.28 -21.34 7.96
CA THR A 3 -13.41 -20.08 8.69
C THR A 3 -12.04 -19.59 9.10
N ILE A 4 -11.80 -18.30 8.95
CA ILE A 4 -10.55 -17.61 9.26
C ILE A 4 -10.84 -16.66 10.41
N ARG A 5 -10.06 -16.75 11.49
CA ARG A 5 -10.14 -15.79 12.60
C ARG A 5 -9.02 -14.78 12.47
N ALA A 6 -9.39 -13.50 12.46
CA ALA A 6 -8.45 -12.39 12.40
C ALA A 6 -8.88 -11.27 13.36
N SER A 7 -7.94 -10.45 13.82
CA SER A 7 -8.26 -9.30 14.69
C SER A 7 -8.37 -7.98 13.93
N CYS A 8 -9.44 -7.24 14.18
CA CYS A 8 -9.59 -5.81 13.88
C CYS A 8 -9.06 -5.00 15.07
N GLN A 9 -8.39 -3.88 14.80
CA GLN A 9 -7.82 -3.03 15.86
C GLN A 9 -8.91 -2.35 16.70
N ASP A 10 -10.07 -2.05 16.11
CA ASP A 10 -11.17 -1.36 16.81
C ASP A 10 -12.20 -2.34 17.41
N CYS A 11 -12.46 -3.46 16.76
CA CYS A 11 -13.53 -4.38 17.13
C CYS A 11 -13.06 -5.69 17.81
N GLY A 12 -11.76 -5.99 17.79
CA GLY A 12 -11.22 -7.26 18.29
C GLY A 12 -11.33 -8.39 17.28
N ASP A 13 -11.46 -9.62 17.75
CA ASP A 13 -11.48 -10.82 16.91
C ASP A 13 -12.77 -10.94 16.10
N VAL A 14 -12.62 -11.22 14.80
CA VAL A 14 -13.72 -11.44 13.86
C VAL A 14 -13.53 -12.76 13.12
N GLU A 15 -14.65 -13.36 12.72
CA GLU A 15 -14.68 -14.55 11.87
C GLU A 15 -14.98 -14.14 10.43
N LEU A 16 -14.20 -14.72 9.51
CA LEU A 16 -14.21 -14.41 8.09
C LEU A 16 -14.25 -15.70 7.29
N THR A 17 -14.74 -15.64 6.06
CA THR A 17 -14.60 -16.72 5.09
C THR A 17 -13.36 -16.50 4.21
N THR A 18 -12.99 -17.50 3.43
CA THR A 18 -11.89 -17.39 2.45
C THR A 18 -12.15 -16.33 1.37
N ALA A 19 -13.43 -15.96 1.14
CA ALA A 19 -13.81 -14.93 0.18
C ALA A 19 -13.69 -13.50 0.75
N ASP A 20 -13.67 -13.36 2.09
CA ASP A 20 -13.57 -12.05 2.76
C ASP A 20 -12.13 -11.59 2.94
N VAL A 21 -11.16 -12.46 2.63
CA VAL A 21 -9.72 -12.22 2.76
C VAL A 21 -9.08 -12.19 1.38
N ASN A 22 -8.15 -11.26 1.18
CA ASN A 22 -7.29 -11.23 0.01
C ASN A 22 -5.83 -11.13 0.43
N VAL A 23 -4.96 -11.86 -0.26
CA VAL A 23 -3.52 -11.89 -0.02
C VAL A 23 -2.78 -11.13 -1.12
N ARG A 24 -1.76 -10.37 -0.74
CA ARG A 24 -0.80 -9.75 -1.67
C ARG A 24 0.61 -10.23 -1.35
N ILE A 25 1.31 -10.72 -2.37
CA ILE A 25 2.68 -11.24 -2.27
C ILE A 25 3.59 -10.41 -3.17
N CYS A 26 4.71 -9.95 -2.63
CA CYS A 26 5.74 -9.27 -3.41
C CYS A 26 6.64 -10.30 -4.10
N ASP A 27 6.77 -10.23 -5.43
CA ASP A 27 7.63 -11.16 -6.19
C ASP A 27 9.12 -10.96 -5.88
N ASP A 28 9.54 -9.74 -5.52
CA ASP A 28 10.97 -9.39 -5.40
C ASP A 28 11.58 -9.81 -4.04
N ASN A 29 10.79 -9.82 -2.97
CA ASN A 29 11.27 -10.12 -1.61
C ASN A 29 10.38 -11.10 -0.83
N ASN A 30 9.36 -11.67 -1.47
CA ASN A 30 8.41 -12.60 -0.89
C ASN A 30 7.66 -12.07 0.35
N ALA A 31 7.63 -10.74 0.54
CA ALA A 31 6.86 -10.11 1.61
C ALA A 31 5.37 -10.29 1.33
N GLY A 32 4.64 -10.80 2.32
CA GLY A 32 3.22 -11.05 2.21
C GLY A 32 2.39 -10.21 3.15
N THR A 33 1.27 -9.71 2.63
CA THR A 33 0.21 -9.07 3.43
C THR A 33 -1.12 -9.74 3.14
N TYR A 34 -2.01 -9.74 4.12
CA TYR A 34 -3.42 -10.08 3.90
C TYR A 34 -4.30 -8.92 4.33
N ALA A 35 -5.43 -8.77 3.66
CA ALA A 35 -6.41 -7.75 3.93
C ALA A 35 -7.82 -8.33 4.00
N PHE A 36 -8.66 -7.73 4.83
CA PHE A 36 -10.08 -8.06 4.94
C PHE A 36 -10.88 -6.83 5.35
N ARG A 37 -12.18 -6.81 5.03
CA ARG A 37 -13.10 -5.77 5.51
C ARG A 37 -13.75 -6.25 6.81
N CYS A 38 -13.62 -5.48 7.88
CA CYS A 38 -14.21 -5.87 9.17
C CYS A 38 -15.75 -5.88 9.06
N PRO A 39 -16.44 -6.96 9.49
CA PRO A 39 -17.90 -7.02 9.42
C PRO A 39 -18.61 -6.09 10.42
N HIS A 40 -17.89 -5.47 11.36
CA HIS A 40 -18.47 -4.62 12.41
C HIS A 40 -18.28 -3.13 12.11
N CYS A 41 -17.05 -2.68 11.86
CA CYS A 41 -16.75 -1.27 11.56
C CYS A 41 -16.59 -0.98 10.07
N GLU A 42 -16.66 -2.00 9.21
CA GLU A 42 -16.51 -1.89 7.76
C GLU A 42 -15.16 -1.36 7.25
N MET A 43 -14.20 -1.13 8.14
CA MET A 43 -12.85 -0.70 7.80
C MET A 43 -12.03 -1.85 7.20
N THR A 44 -11.18 -1.52 6.23
CA THR A 44 -10.20 -2.46 5.68
C THR A 44 -9.01 -2.58 6.62
N VAL A 45 -8.78 -3.79 7.11
CA VAL A 45 -7.61 -4.13 7.92
C VAL A 45 -6.57 -4.76 7.02
N VAL A 46 -5.33 -4.27 7.06
CA VAL A 46 -4.19 -4.82 6.33
C VAL A 46 -3.13 -5.27 7.33
N LYS A 47 -2.62 -6.49 7.18
CA LYS A 47 -1.61 -7.06 8.08
C LYS A 47 -0.50 -7.73 7.31
N SER A 48 0.75 -7.40 7.69
CA SER A 48 1.92 -8.18 7.31
C SER A 48 1.86 -9.54 8.00
N ALA A 49 2.28 -10.58 7.28
CA ALA A 49 2.32 -11.93 7.81
C ALA A 49 3.59 -12.66 7.37
N GLU A 50 4.03 -13.59 8.20
CA GLU A 50 5.15 -14.46 7.86
C GLU A 50 4.79 -15.36 6.67
N PRO A 51 5.78 -15.78 5.86
CA PRO A 51 5.54 -16.60 4.66
C PRO A 51 4.68 -17.83 4.94
N ARG A 52 4.89 -18.50 6.08
CA ARG A 52 4.08 -19.67 6.47
C ARG A 52 2.59 -19.36 6.64
N THR A 53 2.25 -18.19 7.18
CA THR A 53 0.83 -17.78 7.32
C THR A 53 0.21 -17.49 5.96
N ILE A 54 0.98 -16.86 5.06
CA ILE A 54 0.56 -16.58 3.69
C ILE A 54 0.30 -17.89 2.94
N ASP A 55 1.23 -18.84 3.03
CA ASP A 55 1.10 -20.17 2.42
C ASP A 55 -0.16 -20.89 2.91
N LEU A 56 -0.44 -20.83 4.23
CA LEU A 56 -1.64 -21.42 4.82
C LEU A 56 -2.93 -20.76 4.30
N LEU A 57 -2.96 -19.43 4.16
CA LEU A 57 -4.12 -18.72 3.62
C LEU A 57 -4.37 -19.12 2.16
N VAL A 58 -3.33 -19.10 1.33
CA VAL A 58 -3.42 -19.48 -0.09
C VAL A 58 -3.83 -20.94 -0.22
N ALA A 59 -3.21 -21.86 0.53
CA ALA A 59 -3.58 -23.28 0.54
C ALA A 59 -5.02 -23.54 1.01
N SER A 60 -5.57 -22.65 1.84
CA SER A 60 -6.96 -22.71 2.30
C SER A 60 -7.96 -22.18 1.26
N GLY A 61 -7.50 -21.69 0.11
CA GLY A 61 -8.35 -21.20 -0.99
C GLY A 61 -8.65 -19.69 -0.92
N VAL A 62 -7.87 -18.92 -0.16
CA VAL A 62 -7.94 -17.46 -0.15
C VAL A 62 -7.40 -16.91 -1.47
N SER A 63 -8.10 -15.94 -2.04
CA SER A 63 -7.64 -15.27 -3.27
C SER A 63 -6.33 -14.51 -3.02
N PHE A 64 -5.41 -14.55 -3.98
CA PHE A 64 -4.17 -13.80 -3.88
C PHE A 64 -3.82 -13.07 -5.18
N THR A 65 -3.03 -12.03 -5.05
CA THR A 65 -2.43 -11.29 -6.15
C THR A 65 -0.93 -11.09 -5.87
N THR A 66 -0.15 -10.99 -6.94
CA THR A 66 1.27 -10.64 -6.83
C THR A 66 1.48 -9.18 -7.22
N TRP A 67 2.53 -8.59 -6.68
CA TRP A 67 2.98 -7.25 -7.01
C TRP A 67 4.51 -7.20 -6.97
N ARG A 68 5.08 -6.14 -7.53
CA ARG A 68 6.53 -5.91 -7.54
C ARG A 68 6.86 -4.59 -6.90
N LEU A 69 8.07 -4.50 -6.34
CA LEU A 69 8.63 -3.26 -5.89
C LEU A 69 8.67 -2.24 -7.06
N PRO A 70 8.34 -0.97 -6.81
CA PRO A 70 8.47 0.08 -7.82
C PRO A 70 9.92 0.17 -8.30
N ALA A 71 10.12 0.39 -9.60
CA ALA A 71 11.46 0.49 -10.20
C ALA A 71 12.24 1.69 -9.63
N GLU A 72 11.51 2.72 -9.17
CA GLU A 72 11.99 3.93 -8.54
C GLU A 72 12.80 3.64 -7.26
N LEU A 73 12.59 2.50 -6.60
CA LEU A 73 13.39 2.11 -5.43
C LEU A 73 14.84 1.76 -5.79
N ASP A 74 15.09 1.35 -7.02
CA ASP A 74 16.42 1.01 -7.54
C ASP A 74 17.06 2.18 -8.30
N GLU A 75 16.35 3.31 -8.45
CA GLU A 75 16.89 4.49 -9.10
C GLU A 75 18.03 5.10 -8.27
N ASN A 76 19.03 5.61 -8.98
CA ASN A 76 20.10 6.35 -8.32
C ASN A 76 19.55 7.70 -7.86
N HIS A 77 19.42 7.87 -6.55
CA HIS A 77 18.99 9.13 -5.95
C HIS A 77 20.13 10.16 -6.05
N GLU A 78 19.88 11.27 -6.74
CA GLU A 78 20.79 12.40 -6.83
C GLU A 78 20.27 13.59 -6.01
N GLY A 79 21.17 14.29 -5.32
CA GLY A 79 20.83 15.44 -4.49
C GLY A 79 20.61 15.10 -3.01
N ALA A 80 20.18 16.10 -2.25
CA ALA A 80 19.86 15.94 -0.82
C ALA A 80 18.47 15.28 -0.65
N PRO A 81 18.24 14.52 0.43
CA PRO A 81 16.91 14.02 0.75
C PRO A 81 15.91 15.17 0.91
N ILE A 82 14.71 14.99 0.37
CA ILE A 82 13.60 15.93 0.53
C ILE A 82 13.28 16.05 2.02
N ASN A 83 13.23 17.28 2.50
CA ASN A 83 12.90 17.64 3.86
C ASN A 83 11.66 18.56 3.91
N HIS A 84 11.35 19.09 5.09
CA HIS A 84 10.16 19.91 5.29
C HIS A 84 10.23 21.26 4.57
N ASP A 85 11.41 21.89 4.52
CA ASP A 85 11.60 23.20 3.89
C ASP A 85 11.39 23.09 2.37
N ASP A 86 11.84 22.00 1.74
CA ASP A 86 11.61 21.76 0.31
C ASP A 86 10.10 21.73 -0.03
N LEU A 87 9.26 21.25 0.89
CA LEU A 87 7.80 21.25 0.71
C LEU A 87 7.20 22.66 0.81
N LEU A 88 7.75 23.51 1.67
CA LEU A 88 7.33 24.91 1.80
C LEU A 88 7.75 25.70 0.57
N ASP A 89 8.99 25.54 0.13
CA ASP A 89 9.51 26.15 -1.10
C ASP A 89 8.65 25.73 -2.31
N PHE A 90 8.29 24.46 -2.40
CA PHE A 90 7.40 23.97 -3.45
C PHE A 90 5.98 24.56 -3.35
N HIS A 91 5.44 24.71 -2.14
CA HIS A 91 4.15 25.35 -1.92
C HIS A 91 4.14 26.82 -2.37
N ASP A 92 5.18 27.55 -2.03
CA ASP A 92 5.34 28.96 -2.42
C ASP A 92 5.47 29.09 -3.94
N LEU A 93 6.23 28.20 -4.59
CA LEU A 93 6.33 28.12 -6.04
C LEU A 93 4.99 27.84 -6.73
N LEU A 94 4.17 26.95 -6.16
CA LEU A 94 2.82 26.66 -6.70
C LEU A 94 1.84 27.81 -6.49
N SER A 95 2.08 28.69 -5.52
CA SER A 95 1.21 29.82 -5.20
C SER A 95 1.51 31.07 -6.03
N ASP A 96 2.61 31.06 -6.79
CA ASP A 96 2.94 32.07 -7.79
C ASP A 96 2.36 31.66 -9.15
N ASP A 97 1.15 32.15 -9.45
CA ASP A 97 0.42 31.83 -10.67
C ASP A 97 1.21 32.17 -11.96
N ASP A 98 1.99 33.25 -11.93
CA ASP A 98 2.78 33.69 -13.09
C ASP A 98 3.97 32.75 -13.33
N ALA A 99 4.69 32.36 -12.27
CA ALA A 99 5.78 31.39 -12.36
C ALA A 99 5.28 30.00 -12.77
N LEU A 100 4.15 29.57 -12.22
CA LEU A 100 3.53 28.29 -12.55
C LEU A 100 3.09 28.25 -14.02
N GLN A 101 2.44 29.32 -14.51
CA GLN A 101 2.01 29.41 -15.90
C GLN A 101 3.21 29.34 -16.87
N GLN A 102 4.33 29.98 -16.53
CA GLN A 102 5.56 29.90 -17.32
C GLN A 102 6.15 28.48 -17.33
N ALA A 103 6.21 27.81 -16.18
CA ALA A 103 6.69 26.44 -16.09
C ALA A 103 5.83 25.48 -16.92
N MET A 104 4.50 25.56 -16.80
CA MET A 104 3.57 24.71 -17.57
C MET A 104 3.70 24.92 -19.09
N ALA A 105 3.92 26.15 -19.53
CA ALA A 105 4.13 26.46 -20.94
C ALA A 105 5.38 25.76 -21.52
N GLN A 106 6.41 25.53 -20.71
CA GLN A 106 7.63 24.81 -21.15
C GLN A 106 7.40 23.31 -21.38
N PHE A 107 6.43 22.70 -20.69
CA PHE A 107 6.07 21.30 -20.87
C PHE A 107 5.02 21.05 -21.96
N SER A 108 4.49 22.12 -22.56
CA SER A 108 3.42 22.07 -23.57
C SER A 108 3.95 22.08 -25.03
N GLY A 109 5.26 21.89 -25.22
CA GLY A 109 5.95 21.91 -26.53
C GLY A 109 6.23 20.52 -27.09
#